data_AF-A0A6G1MA31-F1
#
_entry.id   AF-A0A6G1MA31-F1
#
_cell.length_a   1.000
_cell.length_b   1.000
_cell.length_c   1.000
_cell.angle_alpha   90.00
_cell.angle_beta   90.00
_cell.angle_gamma   90.00
#
_symmetry.space_group_name_H-M   'P 1'
#
loop_
_entity.id
_entity.type
_entity.pdbx_description
1 polymer ?
#
loop_
_entity_poly.entity_id
_entity_poly.type
_entity_poly.pdbx_seq_one_letter_code
_entity_poly.pdbx_strand_id
1 'polypeptide(L)'
;MSYESSPSNCEPKFAQNSNLNGDPHKYMIQKSLPKLIQKIAQEASTNNNWAPALRAAPAAISVMATCLVASTSKLAGAIEVNPTGVIPGGEEIKLPHKYLSTNLQYCSDLGRIAFSEAQNSMHRLRGYAEYMTDTDGLISNILEMLEDEEAARYNLRTAMEDLQENADRCKKETNSIKGKFQMLLDFIMALQNAAIEKQNDTQIRQKQNSDRVRRRDEERKAHIARIEFCRGEVERLKEELSAAHDDWRKSKETVDGLALVSSLDAVVDIDDEVIFKEPEVKYEAPQEKVGYAVGFKHSLFGKSASRKADEERARKEAKEDHEKRQQNERARYDEKLEKLLQKRQHELNVAKEEAQERLKTAQTTFEMVQTKLEHAKTELSVTKEQHLQAKLDLDASQADLEALANEKIELKDILAIIESSIKSLKQMKQYVDDMCEFFKEVSTEVQNTMDGPMHKFLTKIDNAAIASGNRKDSRKIENLNVDQVNKGQLAQAALRLQGKLSIIGDVAGVYVSISKLYIKPGINKMEGLTYLSHSEYTLQLAEFKEWCSNSVEEIEGFSRKQTRIMIDRMAIGVRAVARETLAIESST
;
A
#
# COMPACT_ATOMS: atom_id res chain seq x y z
N MET A 1 40.79 -102.20 16.75
CA MET A 1 39.83 -101.87 15.69
C MET A 1 39.66 -100.36 15.73
N SER A 2 40.53 -99.54 15.12
CA SER A 2 41.39 -99.75 13.94
C SER A 2 40.56 -99.95 12.67
N TYR A 3 40.42 -98.90 11.85
CA TYR A 3 41.18 -98.78 10.61
C TYR A 3 41.27 -97.30 10.16
N GLU A 4 42.35 -96.94 9.48
CA GLU A 4 42.59 -95.62 8.89
C GLU A 4 42.09 -95.58 7.44
N SER A 5 41.74 -94.40 6.92
CA SER A 5 41.69 -94.11 5.48
C SER A 5 41.66 -92.60 5.23
N SER A 6 42.79 -92.04 4.80
CA SER A 6 42.90 -90.64 4.36
C SER A 6 42.47 -90.47 2.91
N PRO A 7 41.95 -89.29 2.52
CA PRO A 7 42.03 -88.84 1.14
C PRO A 7 42.78 -87.50 0.98
N SER A 8 43.90 -87.58 0.27
CA SER A 8 44.47 -86.56 -0.64
C SER A 8 44.36 -85.07 -0.30
N ASN A 9 45.50 -84.44 0.02
CA ASN A 9 45.70 -83.02 -0.26
C ASN A 9 45.75 -82.80 -1.78
N CYS A 10 44.74 -82.13 -2.34
CA CYS A 10 44.84 -81.48 -3.64
C CYS A 10 45.00 -79.96 -3.43
N GLU A 11 46.24 -79.48 -3.44
CA GLU A 11 46.50 -78.05 -3.54
C GLU A 11 45.90 -77.52 -4.87
N PRO A 12 45.16 -76.39 -4.85
CA PRO A 12 44.78 -75.73 -6.08
C PRO A 12 46.02 -75.14 -6.73
N LYS A 13 46.58 -75.85 -7.72
CA LYS A 13 47.66 -75.32 -8.57
C LYS A 13 47.22 -73.98 -9.14
N PHE A 14 47.85 -72.90 -8.70
CA PHE A 14 47.73 -71.61 -9.36
C PHE A 14 48.19 -71.79 -10.81
N ALA A 15 47.23 -71.75 -11.74
CA ALA A 15 47.52 -71.64 -13.15
C ALA A 15 48.23 -70.30 -13.37
N GLN A 16 49.56 -70.35 -13.55
CA GLN A 16 50.31 -69.21 -14.02
C GLN A 16 49.81 -68.90 -15.44
N ASN A 17 48.96 -67.88 -15.57
CA ASN A 17 48.50 -67.38 -16.87
C ASN A 17 49.67 -66.69 -17.59
N SER A 18 50.58 -67.50 -18.12
CA SER A 18 51.75 -67.11 -18.89
C SER A 18 51.36 -66.69 -20.31
N ASN A 19 50.54 -65.63 -20.41
CA ASN A 19 50.16 -65.02 -21.67
C ASN A 19 50.23 -63.48 -21.60
N LEU A 20 51.21 -62.96 -20.85
CA LEU A 20 51.53 -61.53 -20.73
C LEU A 20 52.35 -61.03 -21.93
N ASN A 21 51.88 -61.32 -23.15
CA ASN A 21 52.29 -60.64 -24.38
C ASN A 21 51.37 -59.43 -24.70
N GLY A 22 50.41 -59.11 -23.84
CA GLY A 22 49.55 -57.93 -23.97
C GLY A 22 50.34 -56.64 -23.77
N ASP A 23 50.05 -55.63 -24.60
CA ASP A 23 50.75 -54.34 -24.59
C ASP A 23 50.64 -53.64 -23.21
N PRO A 24 51.77 -53.24 -22.57
CA PRO A 24 51.78 -52.61 -21.26
C PRO A 24 50.86 -51.38 -21.12
N HIS A 25 50.63 -50.59 -22.18
CA HIS A 25 49.73 -49.43 -22.07
C HIS A 25 48.26 -49.86 -21.88
N LYS A 26 47.84 -50.95 -22.53
CA LYS A 26 46.46 -51.47 -22.48
C LYS A 26 46.11 -51.93 -21.07
N TYR A 27 47.03 -52.66 -20.42
CA TYR A 27 46.89 -53.07 -19.02
C TYR A 27 46.83 -51.88 -18.04
N MET A 28 47.66 -50.84 -18.27
CA MET A 28 47.63 -49.60 -17.48
C MET A 28 46.29 -48.86 -17.59
N ILE A 29 45.68 -48.82 -18.77
CA ILE A 29 44.36 -48.22 -18.97
C ILE A 29 43.27 -49.10 -18.34
N GLN A 30 43.25 -50.40 -18.62
CA GLN A 30 42.28 -51.35 -18.04
C GLN A 30 42.21 -51.24 -16.50
N LYS A 31 43.38 -51.14 -15.84
CA LYS A 31 43.51 -51.03 -14.38
C LYS A 31 43.12 -49.66 -13.82
N SER A 32 43.14 -48.60 -14.64
CA SER A 32 42.80 -47.23 -14.21
C SER A 32 41.40 -46.78 -14.64
N LEU A 33 40.80 -47.41 -15.64
CA LEU A 33 39.49 -47.10 -16.22
C LEU A 33 38.35 -47.05 -15.17
N PRO A 34 38.22 -48.00 -14.20
CA PRO A 34 37.17 -47.90 -13.18
C PRO A 34 37.32 -46.66 -12.28
N LYS A 35 38.56 -46.28 -11.94
CA LYS A 35 38.86 -45.09 -11.14
C LYS A 35 38.62 -43.80 -11.93
N LEU A 36 38.88 -43.81 -13.24
CA LEU A 36 38.58 -42.69 -14.13
C LEU A 36 37.06 -42.48 -14.23
N ILE A 37 36.29 -43.53 -14.51
CA ILE A 37 34.82 -43.49 -14.56
C ILE A 37 34.23 -43.04 -13.21
N GLN A 38 34.71 -43.60 -12.10
CA GLN A 38 34.28 -43.19 -10.75
C GLN A 38 34.55 -41.70 -10.50
N LYS A 39 35.73 -41.20 -10.89
CA LYS A 39 36.09 -39.79 -10.74
C LYS A 39 35.23 -38.87 -11.61
N ILE A 40 34.98 -39.23 -12.86
CA ILE A 40 34.10 -38.48 -13.76
C ILE A 40 32.68 -38.48 -13.21
N ALA A 41 32.15 -39.63 -12.78
CA ALA A 41 30.83 -39.74 -12.14
C ALA A 41 30.72 -38.90 -10.85
N GLN A 42 31.78 -38.83 -10.05
CA GLN A 42 31.81 -38.01 -8.83
C GLN A 42 31.83 -36.51 -9.16
N GLU A 43 32.74 -36.05 -10.04
CA GLU A 43 32.74 -34.68 -10.57
C GLU A 43 31.35 -34.32 -11.17
N ALA A 44 30.72 -35.28 -11.85
CA ALA A 44 29.41 -35.15 -12.46
C ALA A 44 28.21 -35.30 -11.51
N SER A 45 28.45 -35.59 -10.23
CA SER A 45 27.43 -35.64 -9.18
C SER A 45 27.51 -34.43 -8.24
N THR A 46 28.71 -33.88 -8.03
CA THR A 46 28.93 -32.72 -7.14
C THR A 46 28.63 -31.39 -7.82
N ASN A 47 28.92 -31.25 -9.11
CA ASN A 47 28.90 -29.97 -9.81
C ASN A 47 27.55 -29.65 -10.49
N ASN A 48 26.56 -30.53 -10.31
CA ASN A 48 25.56 -30.83 -11.34
C ASN A 48 24.13 -30.96 -10.76
N ASN A 49 23.81 -30.23 -9.70
CA ASN A 49 22.49 -30.25 -9.08
C ASN A 49 21.51 -29.33 -9.83
N TRP A 50 21.24 -29.62 -11.10
CA TRP A 50 20.47 -28.73 -11.98
C TRP A 50 18.95 -28.73 -11.72
N ALA A 51 18.42 -29.77 -11.05
CA ALA A 51 16.98 -29.95 -10.86
C ALA A 51 16.27 -28.77 -10.16
N PRO A 52 16.84 -28.15 -9.09
CA PRO A 52 16.22 -27.02 -8.41
C PRO A 52 16.15 -25.73 -9.24
N ALA A 53 16.97 -25.59 -10.28
CA ALA A 53 16.95 -24.48 -11.23
C ALA A 53 16.02 -24.77 -12.43
N LEU A 54 16.05 -25.98 -12.98
CA LEU A 54 15.19 -26.36 -14.12
C LEU A 54 13.70 -26.27 -13.79
N ARG A 55 13.32 -26.53 -12.53
CA ARG A 55 11.95 -26.34 -12.04
C ARG A 55 11.52 -24.86 -11.89
N ALA A 56 12.42 -23.89 -12.05
CA ALA A 56 12.05 -22.47 -12.09
C ALA A 56 11.30 -22.12 -13.39
N ALA A 57 11.47 -22.89 -14.47
CA ALA A 57 10.89 -22.58 -15.77
C ALA A 57 9.34 -22.56 -15.80
N PRO A 58 8.58 -23.55 -15.27
CA PRO A 58 7.12 -23.46 -15.18
C PRO A 58 6.63 -22.28 -14.34
N ALA A 59 7.37 -21.91 -13.28
CA ALA A 59 7.04 -20.79 -12.43
C ALA A 59 7.28 -19.44 -13.14
N ALA A 60 8.41 -19.30 -13.84
CA ALA A 60 8.68 -18.16 -14.72
C ALA A 60 7.57 -17.98 -15.78
N ILE A 61 7.14 -19.07 -16.44
CA ILE A 61 6.06 -19.04 -17.43
C ILE A 61 4.71 -18.67 -16.78
N SER A 62 4.41 -19.15 -15.57
CA SER A 62 3.20 -18.74 -14.83
C SER A 62 3.19 -17.24 -14.49
N VAL A 63 4.37 -16.65 -14.25
CA VAL A 63 4.50 -15.22 -13.99
C VAL A 63 4.46 -14.42 -15.29
N MET A 64 5.10 -14.90 -16.37
CA MET A 64 4.96 -14.32 -17.71
C MET A 64 3.50 -14.25 -18.15
N ALA A 65 2.70 -15.30 -17.91
CA ALA A 65 1.26 -15.27 -18.16
C ALA A 65 0.53 -14.19 -17.36
N THR A 66 0.97 -13.92 -16.13
CA THR A 66 0.39 -12.86 -15.29
C THR A 66 0.74 -11.47 -15.85
N CYS A 67 1.98 -11.25 -16.29
CA CYS A 67 2.40 -10.04 -17.01
C CYS A 67 1.65 -9.88 -18.34
N LEU A 68 1.47 -10.97 -19.08
CA LEU A 68 0.80 -11.04 -20.38
C LEU A 68 -0.70 -10.77 -20.29
N VAL A 69 -1.36 -11.10 -19.18
CA VAL A 69 -2.75 -10.69 -18.94
C VAL A 69 -2.81 -9.26 -18.42
N ALA A 70 -1.85 -8.83 -17.59
CA ALA A 70 -1.76 -7.45 -17.16
C ALA A 70 -1.57 -6.48 -18.35
N SER A 71 -0.91 -6.90 -19.44
CA SER A 71 -0.79 -6.09 -20.66
C SER A 71 -2.12 -5.87 -21.41
N THR A 72 -3.09 -6.80 -21.32
CA THR A 72 -4.40 -6.65 -21.98
C THR A 72 -5.37 -5.73 -21.22
N SER A 73 -5.03 -5.34 -19.99
CA SER A 73 -5.84 -4.40 -19.20
C SER A 73 -5.88 -3.02 -19.83
N LYS A 74 -7.08 -2.52 -20.13
CA LYS A 74 -7.30 -1.16 -20.66
C LYS A 74 -6.70 -0.07 -19.76
N LEU A 75 -6.76 -0.27 -18.42
CA LEU A 75 -6.14 0.63 -17.45
C LEU A 75 -4.60 0.58 -17.54
N ALA A 76 -4.00 -0.61 -17.69
CA ALA A 76 -2.56 -0.73 -17.94
C ALA A 76 -2.12 -0.10 -19.28
N GLY A 77 -3.05 0.01 -20.24
CA GLY A 77 -2.91 0.81 -21.46
C GLY A 77 -2.69 2.30 -21.22
N ALA A 78 -3.22 2.88 -20.15
CA ALA A 78 -3.06 4.29 -19.80
C ALA A 78 -1.84 4.58 -18.90
N ILE A 79 -1.22 3.56 -18.31
CA ILE A 79 -0.11 3.74 -17.35
C ILE A 79 1.19 4.02 -18.10
N GLU A 80 1.53 5.30 -18.23
CA GLU A 80 2.83 5.75 -18.76
C GLU A 80 3.94 5.54 -17.72
N VAL A 81 5.00 4.83 -18.09
CA VAL A 81 6.22 4.63 -17.27
C VAL A 81 7.39 5.42 -17.85
N ASN A 82 8.42 5.66 -17.03
CA ASN A 82 9.63 6.33 -17.49
C ASN A 82 10.32 5.48 -18.59
N PRO A 83 10.76 6.08 -19.72
CA PRO A 83 11.29 5.34 -20.87
C PRO A 83 12.72 4.80 -20.63
N THR A 84 13.28 5.04 -19.46
CA THR A 84 14.63 4.67 -19.02
C THR A 84 14.52 4.14 -17.59
N GLY A 85 14.93 2.89 -17.37
CA GLY A 85 15.06 2.31 -16.03
C GLY A 85 16.54 2.07 -15.71
N VAL A 86 17.00 2.55 -14.56
CA VAL A 86 18.37 2.31 -14.07
C VAL A 86 18.42 0.92 -13.44
N ILE A 87 19.39 0.08 -13.81
CA ILE A 87 19.61 -1.23 -13.17
C ILE A 87 20.65 -1.17 -12.03
N PRO A 88 20.66 -2.15 -11.10
CA PRO A 88 21.70 -2.25 -10.07
C PRO A 88 23.10 -2.35 -10.69
N GLY A 89 23.87 -1.27 -10.62
CA GLY A 89 25.11 -1.07 -11.37
C GLY A 89 25.23 0.34 -11.95
N GLY A 90 24.11 1.03 -12.15
CA GLY A 90 24.06 2.40 -12.64
C GLY A 90 23.93 2.53 -14.16
N GLU A 91 23.80 1.42 -14.89
CA GLU A 91 23.53 1.42 -16.32
C GLU A 91 22.06 1.78 -16.59
N GLU A 92 21.83 2.68 -17.56
CA GLU A 92 20.50 3.07 -18.01
C GLU A 92 20.01 2.15 -19.13
N ILE A 93 18.88 1.47 -18.90
CA ILE A 93 18.23 0.64 -19.90
C ILE A 93 16.98 1.34 -20.43
N LYS A 94 17.00 1.61 -21.74
CA LYS A 94 15.86 2.21 -22.43
C LYS A 94 14.77 1.17 -22.66
N LEU A 95 13.57 1.42 -22.12
CA LEU A 95 12.38 0.64 -22.42
C LEU A 95 11.91 0.95 -23.87
N PRO A 96 11.43 -0.06 -24.63
CA PRO A 96 11.02 0.15 -26.02
C PRO A 96 9.72 0.94 -26.17
N HIS A 97 8.89 0.97 -25.12
CA HIS A 97 7.57 1.59 -25.16
C HIS A 97 7.31 2.51 -23.95
N LYS A 98 6.39 3.47 -24.13
CA LYS A 98 5.98 4.42 -23.09
C LYS A 98 5.02 3.82 -22.06
N TYR A 99 4.24 2.81 -22.46
CA TYR A 99 3.14 2.26 -21.67
C TYR A 99 3.53 0.96 -20.96
N LEU A 100 3.13 0.82 -19.70
CA LEU A 100 3.39 -0.35 -18.86
C LEU A 100 2.89 -1.63 -19.54
N SER A 101 1.68 -1.61 -20.10
CA SER A 101 1.10 -2.73 -20.84
C SER A 101 2.00 -3.25 -21.96
N THR A 102 2.46 -2.37 -22.86
CA THR A 102 3.30 -2.77 -24.00
C THR A 102 4.67 -3.28 -23.55
N ASN A 103 5.21 -2.75 -22.44
CA ASN A 103 6.46 -3.26 -21.86
C ASN A 103 6.26 -4.62 -21.15
N LEU A 104 5.11 -4.88 -20.50
CA LEU A 104 4.78 -6.20 -19.93
C LEU A 104 4.56 -7.26 -21.01
N GLN A 105 3.96 -6.87 -22.15
CA GLN A 105 3.90 -7.70 -23.35
C GLN A 105 5.30 -8.06 -23.85
N TYR A 106 6.15 -7.05 -24.07
CA TYR A 106 7.53 -7.22 -24.52
C TYR A 106 8.39 -8.05 -23.54
N CYS A 107 8.16 -7.94 -22.23
CA CYS A 107 8.78 -8.80 -21.21
C CYS A 107 8.47 -10.28 -21.44
N SER A 108 7.20 -10.59 -21.71
CA SER A 108 6.74 -11.93 -22.02
C SER A 108 7.32 -12.44 -23.35
N ASP A 109 7.43 -11.58 -24.36
CA ASP A 109 7.97 -11.95 -25.68
C ASP A 109 9.49 -12.18 -25.64
N LEU A 110 10.25 -11.37 -24.89
CA LEU A 110 11.65 -11.66 -24.57
C LEU A 110 11.80 -13.00 -23.84
N GLY A 111 10.89 -13.32 -22.92
CA GLY A 111 10.85 -14.63 -22.24
C GLY A 111 10.70 -15.79 -23.21
N ARG A 112 9.77 -15.69 -24.18
CA ARG A 112 9.59 -16.70 -25.24
C ARG A 112 10.84 -16.86 -26.10
N ILE A 113 11.49 -15.75 -26.47
CA ILE A 113 12.74 -15.74 -27.25
C ILE A 113 13.86 -16.42 -26.46
N ALA A 114 14.01 -16.12 -25.17
CA ALA A 114 15.04 -16.71 -24.32
C ALA A 114 14.86 -18.23 -24.16
N PHE A 115 13.66 -18.70 -23.81
CA PHE A 115 13.37 -20.14 -23.71
C PHE A 115 13.50 -20.86 -25.06
N SER A 116 13.14 -20.23 -26.18
CA SER A 116 13.27 -20.82 -27.52
C SER A 116 14.74 -20.93 -27.95
N GLU A 117 15.55 -19.91 -27.70
CA GLU A 117 16.99 -19.97 -27.94
C GLU A 117 17.65 -21.03 -27.04
N ALA A 118 17.30 -21.10 -25.75
CA ALA A 118 17.79 -22.17 -24.87
C ALA A 118 17.46 -23.57 -25.39
N GLN A 119 16.24 -23.80 -25.90
CA GLN A 119 15.87 -25.08 -26.52
C GLN A 119 16.74 -25.39 -27.74
N ASN A 120 16.90 -24.41 -28.64
CA ASN A 120 17.63 -24.60 -29.89
C ASN A 120 19.14 -24.79 -29.67
N SER A 121 19.74 -23.96 -28.82
CA SER A 121 21.16 -23.98 -28.51
C SER A 121 21.56 -25.18 -27.67
N MET A 122 20.70 -25.65 -26.75
CA MET A 122 20.89 -26.97 -26.11
C MET A 122 20.76 -28.11 -27.11
N HIS A 123 19.83 -28.05 -28.08
CA HIS A 123 19.75 -29.08 -29.12
C HIS A 123 21.02 -29.14 -29.98
N ARG A 124 21.60 -27.98 -30.34
CA ARG A 124 22.88 -27.90 -31.07
C ARG A 124 24.06 -28.36 -30.21
N LEU A 125 24.15 -27.89 -28.95
CA LEU A 125 25.18 -28.31 -27.98
C LEU A 125 25.18 -29.84 -27.78
N ARG A 126 24.00 -30.45 -27.67
CA ARG A 126 23.87 -31.91 -27.64
C ARG A 126 24.41 -32.56 -28.92
N GLY A 127 24.01 -32.07 -30.10
CA GLY A 127 24.46 -32.63 -31.37
C GLY A 127 25.98 -32.56 -31.57
N TYR A 128 26.61 -31.45 -31.20
CA TYR A 128 28.07 -31.33 -31.23
C TYR A 128 28.73 -32.28 -30.22
N ALA A 129 28.17 -32.42 -29.01
CA ALA A 129 28.68 -33.34 -28.00
C ALA A 129 28.57 -34.81 -28.44
N GLU A 130 27.44 -35.20 -29.03
CA GLU A 130 27.24 -36.54 -29.60
C GLU A 130 28.24 -36.81 -30.75
N TYR A 131 28.39 -35.88 -31.71
CA TYR A 131 29.38 -36.00 -32.80
C TYR A 131 30.84 -36.14 -32.33
N MET A 132 31.19 -35.54 -31.18
CA MET A 132 32.51 -35.71 -30.58
C MET A 132 32.67 -37.02 -29.77
N THR A 133 31.57 -37.66 -29.34
CA THR A 133 31.60 -38.72 -28.32
C THR A 133 30.90 -40.03 -28.66
N ASP A 134 30.31 -40.17 -29.85
CA ASP A 134 29.79 -41.44 -30.34
C ASP A 134 30.89 -42.51 -30.53
N THR A 135 30.53 -43.77 -30.79
CA THR A 135 31.52 -44.83 -31.07
C THR A 135 32.40 -44.48 -32.27
N ASP A 136 31.79 -44.06 -33.38
CA ASP A 136 32.47 -43.57 -34.58
C ASP A 136 32.75 -42.04 -34.53
N GLY A 137 32.75 -41.46 -33.32
CA GLY A 137 32.88 -40.02 -33.08
C GLY A 137 34.33 -39.50 -33.20
N LEU A 138 34.49 -38.17 -33.28
CA LEU A 138 35.81 -37.55 -33.49
C LEU A 138 36.91 -38.02 -32.52
N ILE A 139 36.58 -38.28 -31.25
CA ILE A 139 37.58 -38.73 -30.27
C ILE A 139 38.07 -40.15 -30.57
N SER A 140 37.19 -41.07 -30.95
CA SER A 140 37.55 -42.43 -31.36
C SER A 140 38.38 -42.41 -32.65
N ASN A 141 37.91 -41.65 -33.65
CA ASN A 141 38.58 -41.53 -34.94
C ASN A 141 40.02 -40.97 -34.79
N ILE A 142 40.21 -39.98 -33.92
CA ILE A 142 41.56 -39.48 -33.58
C ILE A 142 42.40 -40.57 -32.91
N LEU A 143 41.83 -41.33 -31.98
CA LEU A 143 42.55 -42.42 -31.29
C LEU A 143 42.94 -43.57 -32.23
N GLU A 144 42.11 -43.93 -33.20
CA GLU A 144 42.44 -44.93 -34.23
C GLU A 144 43.52 -44.42 -35.19
N MET A 145 43.43 -43.15 -35.61
CA MET A 145 44.49 -42.45 -36.36
C MET A 145 45.81 -42.32 -35.59
N LEU A 146 45.87 -42.67 -34.29
CA LEU A 146 47.11 -42.70 -33.50
C LEU A 146 47.72 -44.11 -33.39
N GLU A 147 47.04 -45.13 -33.91
CA GLU A 147 47.55 -46.50 -34.08
C GLU A 147 47.94 -46.81 -35.55
N ASP A 148 47.41 -46.08 -36.53
CA ASP A 148 47.76 -46.19 -37.97
C ASP A 148 48.53 -44.94 -38.46
N GLU A 149 49.78 -45.10 -38.86
CA GLU A 149 50.65 -44.01 -39.33
C GLU A 149 50.19 -43.40 -40.67
N GLU A 150 49.60 -44.19 -41.57
CA GLU A 150 49.09 -43.66 -42.85
C GLU A 150 47.82 -42.85 -42.60
N ALA A 151 46.90 -43.36 -41.77
CA ALA A 151 45.73 -42.58 -41.34
C ALA A 151 46.14 -41.29 -40.60
N ALA A 152 47.15 -41.36 -39.73
CA ALA A 152 47.71 -40.19 -39.03
C ALA A 152 48.17 -39.11 -40.01
N ARG A 153 48.90 -39.52 -41.05
CA ARG A 153 49.60 -38.60 -41.96
C ARG A 153 48.67 -37.71 -42.77
N TYR A 154 47.47 -38.19 -43.10
CA TYR A 154 46.51 -37.49 -43.95
C TYR A 154 45.33 -36.89 -43.19
N ASN A 155 44.84 -37.54 -42.12
CA ASN A 155 43.52 -37.22 -41.54
C ASN A 155 43.59 -36.62 -40.13
N LEU A 156 44.58 -36.98 -39.31
CA LEU A 156 44.65 -36.62 -37.89
C LEU A 156 44.57 -35.11 -37.64
N ARG A 157 45.26 -34.30 -38.46
CA ARG A 157 45.24 -32.85 -38.29
C ARG A 157 43.86 -32.24 -38.57
N THR A 158 43.14 -32.73 -39.58
CA THR A 158 41.77 -32.30 -39.87
C THR A 158 40.82 -32.72 -38.76
N ALA A 159 40.92 -33.96 -38.25
CA ALA A 159 40.10 -34.42 -37.14
C ALA A 159 40.35 -33.61 -35.83
N MET A 160 41.59 -33.20 -35.57
CA MET A 160 41.93 -32.28 -34.48
C MET A 160 41.34 -30.87 -34.67
N GLU A 161 41.37 -30.34 -35.90
CA GLU A 161 40.80 -29.04 -36.24
C GLU A 161 39.25 -29.05 -36.15
N ASP A 162 38.60 -30.13 -36.61
CA ASP A 162 37.16 -30.36 -36.46
C ASP A 162 36.74 -30.49 -34.97
N LEU A 163 37.55 -31.17 -34.15
CA LEU A 163 37.29 -31.30 -32.70
C LEU A 163 37.35 -29.93 -32.01
N GLN A 164 38.35 -29.11 -32.35
CA GLN A 164 38.47 -27.75 -31.83
C GLN A 164 37.32 -26.86 -32.32
N GLU A 165 36.92 -26.94 -33.59
CA GLU A 165 35.81 -26.11 -34.10
C GLU A 165 34.49 -26.47 -33.41
N ASN A 166 34.18 -27.76 -33.23
CA ASN A 166 32.97 -28.18 -32.51
C ASN A 166 33.00 -27.77 -31.03
N ALA A 167 34.16 -27.74 -30.39
CA ALA A 167 34.30 -27.22 -29.04
C ALA A 167 34.05 -25.71 -28.92
N ASP A 168 34.53 -24.91 -29.88
CA ASP A 168 34.25 -23.48 -29.90
C ASP A 168 32.81 -23.16 -30.35
N ARG A 169 32.19 -24.02 -31.19
CA ARG A 169 30.72 -24.01 -31.40
C ARG A 169 29.98 -24.25 -30.08
N CYS A 170 30.35 -25.25 -29.27
CA CYS A 170 29.74 -25.48 -27.95
C CYS A 170 29.83 -24.24 -27.03
N LYS A 171 31.00 -23.57 -26.96
CA LYS A 171 31.16 -22.31 -26.22
C LYS A 171 30.26 -21.19 -26.76
N LYS A 172 30.09 -21.10 -28.09
CA LYS A 172 29.21 -20.11 -28.73
C LYS A 172 27.75 -20.35 -28.37
N GLU A 173 27.30 -21.61 -28.33
CA GLU A 173 25.92 -21.95 -27.94
C GLU A 173 25.62 -21.53 -26.49
N THR A 174 26.46 -21.89 -25.52
CA THR A 174 26.20 -21.54 -24.11
C THR A 174 26.23 -20.03 -23.86
N ASN A 175 27.13 -19.31 -24.54
CA ASN A 175 27.16 -17.84 -24.49
C ASN A 175 25.91 -17.20 -25.13
N SER A 176 25.34 -17.78 -26.20
CA SER A 176 24.08 -17.30 -26.79
C SER A 176 22.92 -17.38 -25.77
N ILE A 177 22.78 -18.53 -25.10
CA ILE A 177 21.74 -18.74 -24.09
C ILE A 177 21.89 -17.72 -22.95
N LYS A 178 23.10 -17.61 -22.38
CA LYS A 178 23.40 -16.65 -21.31
C LYS A 178 23.06 -15.22 -21.73
N GLY A 179 23.41 -14.82 -22.95
CA GLY A 179 23.10 -13.49 -23.48
C GLY A 179 21.60 -13.19 -23.57
N LYS A 180 20.76 -14.18 -23.93
CA LYS A 180 19.30 -14.00 -23.96
C LYS A 180 18.66 -13.94 -22.57
N PHE A 181 19.11 -14.77 -21.64
CA PHE A 181 18.58 -14.75 -20.27
C PHE A 181 19.05 -13.52 -19.49
N GLN A 182 20.28 -13.04 -19.71
CA GLN A 182 20.76 -11.76 -19.17
C GLN A 182 19.93 -10.58 -19.71
N MET A 183 19.75 -10.49 -21.03
CA MET A 183 18.90 -9.46 -21.66
C MET A 183 17.46 -9.43 -21.12
N LEU A 184 16.88 -10.59 -20.80
CA LEU A 184 15.58 -10.70 -20.15
C LEU A 184 15.62 -10.19 -18.70
N LEU A 185 16.62 -10.61 -17.92
CA LEU A 185 16.82 -10.22 -16.53
C LEU A 185 16.99 -8.70 -16.38
N ASP A 186 17.84 -8.11 -17.23
CA ASP A 186 18.13 -6.69 -17.28
C ASP A 186 16.88 -5.88 -17.61
N PHE A 187 16.09 -6.36 -18.58
CA PHE A 187 14.80 -5.75 -18.92
C PHE A 187 13.77 -5.82 -17.78
N ILE A 188 13.67 -6.96 -17.09
CA ILE A 188 12.80 -7.12 -15.91
C ILE A 188 13.17 -6.09 -14.83
N MET A 189 14.46 -5.94 -14.52
CA MET A 189 14.94 -4.99 -13.51
C MET A 189 14.62 -3.54 -13.90
N ALA A 190 14.88 -3.15 -15.15
CA ALA A 190 14.60 -1.81 -15.65
C ALA A 190 13.09 -1.49 -15.61
N LEU A 191 12.25 -2.42 -16.06
CA LEU A 191 10.80 -2.27 -16.04
C LEU A 191 10.23 -2.27 -14.61
N GLN A 192 10.77 -3.08 -13.71
CA GLN A 192 10.38 -3.10 -12.30
C GLN A 192 10.68 -1.74 -11.64
N ASN A 193 11.84 -1.14 -11.89
CA ASN A 193 12.21 0.15 -11.31
C ASN A 193 11.35 1.29 -11.87
N ALA A 194 11.12 1.34 -13.19
CA ALA A 194 10.21 2.32 -13.80
C ALA A 194 8.75 2.17 -13.31
N ALA A 195 8.31 0.95 -12.96
CA ALA A 195 7.02 0.71 -12.33
C ALA A 195 6.97 1.17 -10.87
N ILE A 196 8.04 0.97 -10.08
CA ILE A 196 8.16 1.46 -8.69
C ILE A 196 8.13 3.00 -8.65
N GLU A 197 8.88 3.66 -9.54
CA GLU A 197 8.84 5.12 -9.70
C GLU A 197 7.41 5.59 -9.98
N LYS A 198 6.72 4.93 -10.91
CA LYS A 198 5.32 5.25 -11.24
C LYS A 198 4.35 4.98 -10.08
N GLN A 199 4.61 3.97 -9.26
CA GLN A 199 3.83 3.71 -8.03
C GLN A 199 3.95 4.90 -7.07
N ASN A 200 5.17 5.37 -6.80
CA ASN A 200 5.46 6.48 -5.90
C ASN A 200 4.77 7.78 -6.37
N ASP A 201 4.92 8.13 -7.66
CA ASP A 201 4.22 9.26 -8.29
C ASP A 201 2.70 9.19 -8.09
N THR A 202 2.13 8.00 -8.29
CA THR A 202 0.67 7.79 -8.22
C THR A 202 0.17 7.83 -6.77
N GLN A 203 0.93 7.31 -5.80
CA GLN A 203 0.63 7.46 -4.37
C GLN A 203 0.70 8.92 -3.92
N ILE A 204 1.69 9.69 -4.38
CA ILE A 204 1.80 11.13 -4.10
C ILE A 204 0.56 11.87 -4.61
N ARG A 205 0.14 11.61 -5.86
CA ARG A 205 -1.08 12.20 -6.44
C ARG A 205 -2.34 11.79 -5.67
N GLN A 206 -2.51 10.51 -5.33
CA GLN A 206 -3.67 10.03 -4.59
C GLN A 206 -3.77 10.65 -3.17
N LYS A 207 -2.63 10.88 -2.51
CA LYS A 207 -2.56 11.60 -1.24
C LYS A 207 -2.95 13.07 -1.43
N GLN A 208 -2.30 13.78 -2.36
CA GLN A 208 -2.62 15.18 -2.67
C GLN A 208 -4.10 15.39 -3.00
N ASN A 209 -4.70 14.47 -3.77
CA ASN A 209 -6.11 14.51 -4.12
C ASN A 209 -7.00 14.28 -2.89
N SER A 210 -6.69 13.29 -2.06
CA SER A 210 -7.38 13.07 -0.77
C SER A 210 -7.28 14.28 0.17
N ASP A 211 -6.14 14.97 0.21
CA ASP A 211 -5.94 16.22 0.97
C ASP A 211 -6.64 17.44 0.34
N ARG A 212 -6.99 17.42 -0.95
CA ARG A 212 -7.88 18.42 -1.58
C ARG A 212 -9.34 18.15 -1.22
N VAL A 213 -9.81 16.91 -1.41
CA VAL A 213 -11.17 16.47 -1.07
C VAL A 213 -11.48 16.76 0.40
N ARG A 214 -10.57 16.44 1.33
CA ARG A 214 -10.75 16.72 2.77
C ARG A 214 -10.94 18.22 3.05
N ARG A 215 -10.07 19.08 2.49
CA ARG A 215 -10.17 20.54 2.68
C ARG A 215 -11.48 21.11 2.13
N ARG A 216 -11.93 20.65 0.94
CA ARG A 216 -13.20 21.10 0.35
C ARG A 216 -14.42 20.72 1.20
N ASP A 217 -14.44 19.54 1.81
CA ASP A 217 -15.54 19.15 2.71
C ASP A 217 -15.47 19.89 4.07
N GLU A 218 -14.27 20.23 4.56
CA GLU A 218 -14.06 21.10 5.72
C GLU A 218 -14.53 22.54 5.46
N GLU A 219 -14.16 23.14 4.31
CA GLU A 219 -14.67 24.43 3.82
C GLU A 219 -16.21 24.45 3.79
N ARG A 220 -16.81 23.43 3.16
CA ARG A 220 -18.27 23.23 3.08
C ARG A 220 -18.94 23.16 4.45
N LYS A 221 -18.39 22.40 5.39
CA LYS A 221 -18.93 22.26 6.76
C LYS A 221 -18.87 23.59 7.52
N ALA A 222 -17.78 24.36 7.38
CA ALA A 222 -17.65 25.67 8.01
C ALA A 222 -18.70 26.67 7.50
N HIS A 223 -18.96 26.70 6.19
CA HIS A 223 -20.01 27.56 5.62
C HIS A 223 -21.41 27.21 6.16
N ILE A 224 -21.78 25.93 6.20
CA ILE A 224 -23.08 25.47 6.74
C ILE A 224 -23.24 25.92 8.20
N ALA A 225 -22.25 25.66 9.05
CA ALA A 225 -22.29 26.00 10.47
C ALA A 225 -22.44 27.52 10.72
N ARG A 226 -21.83 28.38 9.89
CA ARG A 226 -21.99 29.85 10.03
C ARG A 226 -23.43 30.30 9.79
N ILE A 227 -24.12 29.70 8.83
CA ILE A 227 -25.51 30.04 8.48
C ILE A 227 -26.46 29.60 9.59
N GLU A 228 -26.25 28.41 10.16
CA GLU A 228 -27.03 27.91 11.30
C GLU A 228 -26.83 28.79 12.55
N PHE A 229 -25.60 29.26 12.80
CA PHE A 229 -25.30 30.22 13.86
C PHE A 229 -26.03 31.57 13.67
N CYS A 230 -25.89 32.22 12.51
CA CYS A 230 -26.56 33.50 12.24
C CYS A 230 -28.09 33.38 12.24
N ARG A 231 -28.64 32.21 11.86
CA ARG A 231 -30.07 31.90 12.00
C ARG A 231 -30.48 31.79 13.47
N GLY A 232 -29.70 31.10 14.31
CA GLY A 232 -29.95 30.97 15.74
C GLY A 232 -30.00 32.31 16.46
N GLU A 233 -29.04 33.20 16.18
CA GLU A 233 -29.03 34.57 16.70
C GLU A 233 -30.29 35.36 16.34
N VAL A 234 -30.77 35.25 15.09
CA VAL A 234 -31.98 35.94 14.64
C VAL A 234 -33.25 35.41 15.29
N GLU A 235 -33.36 34.11 15.61
CA GLU A 235 -34.51 33.60 16.36
C GLU A 235 -34.45 34.03 17.84
N ARG A 236 -33.28 33.94 18.51
CA ARG A 236 -33.09 34.43 19.90
C ARG A 236 -33.48 35.91 20.04
N LEU A 237 -33.05 36.75 19.09
CA LEU A 237 -33.36 38.19 19.11
C LEU A 237 -34.84 38.50 18.81
N LYS A 238 -35.61 37.60 18.18
CA LYS A 238 -37.08 37.74 18.09
C LYS A 238 -37.76 37.42 19.41
N GLU A 239 -37.31 36.37 20.10
CA GLU A 239 -37.84 35.98 21.41
C GLU A 239 -37.61 37.09 22.44
N GLU A 240 -36.39 37.64 22.47
CA GLU A 240 -36.04 38.82 23.28
C GLU A 240 -36.87 40.06 22.89
N LEU A 241 -37.12 40.29 21.59
CA LEU A 241 -37.95 41.42 21.16
C LEU A 241 -39.41 41.26 21.59
N SER A 242 -39.95 40.04 21.54
CA SER A 242 -41.31 39.76 22.02
C SER A 242 -41.43 40.00 23.53
N ALA A 243 -40.45 39.54 24.31
CA ALA A 243 -40.42 39.78 25.75
C ALA A 243 -40.31 41.28 26.09
N ALA A 244 -39.42 42.01 25.42
CA ALA A 244 -39.26 43.46 25.61
C ALA A 244 -40.51 44.25 25.17
N HIS A 245 -41.18 43.82 24.08
CA HIS A 245 -42.44 44.43 23.63
C HIS A 245 -43.57 44.22 24.66
N ASP A 246 -43.69 43.02 25.22
CA ASP A 246 -44.72 42.72 26.21
C ASP A 246 -44.48 43.42 27.56
N ASP A 247 -43.21 43.63 27.94
CA ASP A 247 -42.84 44.43 29.13
C ASP A 247 -43.10 45.94 28.92
N TRP A 248 -42.77 46.47 27.74
CA TRP A 248 -43.14 47.83 27.34
C TRP A 248 -44.66 48.02 27.34
N ARG A 249 -45.43 47.05 26.81
CA ARG A 249 -46.90 47.12 26.83
C ARG A 249 -47.45 47.20 28.25
N LYS A 250 -47.02 46.31 29.16
CA LYS A 250 -47.44 46.31 30.58
C LYS A 250 -47.04 47.60 31.31
N SER A 251 -45.82 48.08 31.07
CA SER A 251 -45.34 49.35 31.64
C SER A 251 -46.18 50.53 31.16
N LYS A 252 -46.60 50.53 29.89
CA LYS A 252 -47.49 51.54 29.33
C LYS A 252 -48.90 51.43 29.92
N GLU A 253 -49.49 50.23 29.94
CA GLU A 253 -50.80 49.96 30.56
C GLU A 253 -50.85 50.41 32.03
N THR A 254 -49.73 50.27 32.76
CA THR A 254 -49.58 50.77 34.14
C THR A 254 -49.57 52.30 34.21
N VAL A 255 -48.86 52.99 33.31
CA VAL A 255 -48.84 54.46 33.24
C VAL A 255 -50.21 55.02 32.81
N ASP A 256 -50.84 54.42 31.81
CA ASP A 256 -52.17 54.81 31.31
C ASP A 256 -53.24 54.58 32.40
N GLY A 257 -53.14 53.48 33.16
CA GLY A 257 -53.99 53.22 34.33
C GLY A 257 -53.81 54.24 35.45
N LEU A 258 -52.56 54.58 35.80
CA LEU A 258 -52.27 55.63 36.80
C LEU A 258 -52.70 57.03 36.33
N ALA A 259 -52.73 57.28 35.01
CA ALA A 259 -53.26 58.52 34.45
C ALA A 259 -54.79 58.65 34.59
N LEU A 260 -55.51 57.52 34.61
CA LEU A 260 -56.97 57.48 34.83
C LEU A 260 -57.38 57.63 36.30
N VAL A 261 -56.48 57.38 37.26
CA VAL A 261 -56.75 57.62 38.69
C VAL A 261 -56.87 59.12 38.97
N SER A 262 -58.11 59.57 39.19
CA SER A 262 -58.44 60.94 39.60
C SER A 262 -58.10 61.18 41.08
N SER A 263 -57.95 62.44 41.48
CA SER A 263 -57.71 62.81 42.87
C SER A 263 -58.90 62.51 43.80
N LEU A 264 -60.10 62.27 43.24
CA LEU A 264 -61.27 61.83 44.00
C LEU A 264 -61.27 60.31 44.26
N ASP A 265 -60.88 59.48 43.29
CA ASP A 265 -60.89 58.01 43.45
C ASP A 265 -59.87 57.54 44.49
N ALA A 266 -58.79 58.31 44.67
CA ALA A 266 -57.78 58.09 45.70
C ALA A 266 -58.30 58.23 47.16
N VAL A 267 -59.55 58.64 47.35
CA VAL A 267 -60.22 58.79 48.66
C VAL A 267 -61.04 57.55 49.05
N VAL A 268 -61.41 56.69 48.09
CA VAL A 268 -62.39 55.60 48.31
C VAL A 268 -61.86 54.49 49.23
N ASP A 269 -60.55 54.23 49.24
CA ASP A 269 -59.90 53.30 50.17
C ASP A 269 -59.34 54.01 51.42
N ILE A 270 -60.11 54.93 52.02
CA ILE A 270 -59.81 55.49 53.35
C ILE A 270 -60.80 54.89 54.36
N ASP A 271 -60.26 54.23 55.38
CA ASP A 271 -61.01 53.58 56.46
C ASP A 271 -62.14 54.49 57.01
N ASP A 272 -63.40 54.05 56.88
CA ASP A 272 -64.62 54.85 57.14
C ASP A 272 -64.64 55.47 58.55
N GLU A 273 -63.97 54.83 59.52
CA GLU A 273 -63.82 55.33 60.90
C GLU A 273 -63.20 56.74 61.00
N VAL A 274 -62.42 57.17 59.99
CA VAL A 274 -61.71 58.46 60.00
C VAL A 274 -62.57 59.61 59.47
N ILE A 275 -63.59 59.33 58.64
CA ILE A 275 -64.36 60.35 57.91
C ILE A 275 -65.66 60.72 58.64
N PHE A 276 -66.32 59.77 59.31
CA PHE A 276 -67.70 59.95 59.80
C PHE A 276 -67.87 60.29 61.30
N LYS A 277 -66.83 60.77 61.99
CA LYS A 277 -66.91 61.25 63.39
C LYS A 277 -66.68 62.76 63.49
N GLU A 278 -67.73 63.54 63.20
CA GLU A 278 -67.82 64.95 63.63
C GLU A 278 -67.68 65.06 65.17
N PRO A 279 -67.03 66.12 65.69
CA PRO A 279 -66.90 66.31 67.13
C PRO A 279 -68.21 66.81 67.78
N GLU A 280 -68.92 65.94 68.50
CA GLU A 280 -70.02 66.34 69.39
C GLU A 280 -69.51 67.19 70.58
N VAL A 281 -69.57 68.52 70.45
CA VAL A 281 -69.28 69.43 71.57
C VAL A 281 -70.58 69.80 72.29
N LYS A 282 -70.81 69.21 73.48
CA LYS A 282 -71.99 69.49 74.31
C LYS A 282 -71.87 70.84 75.04
N TYR A 283 -73.00 71.54 75.17
CA TYR A 283 -73.09 72.87 75.77
C TYR A 283 -74.02 72.82 76.99
N GLU A 284 -73.49 73.10 78.18
CA GLU A 284 -74.27 73.15 79.44
C GLU A 284 -74.56 74.59 79.85
N ALA A 285 -75.84 74.87 80.16
CA ALA A 285 -76.29 76.21 80.54
C ALA A 285 -76.34 76.37 82.08
N PRO A 286 -75.89 77.50 82.67
CA PRO A 286 -75.87 77.67 84.11
C PRO A 286 -77.27 77.73 84.74
N GLN A 287 -77.48 76.96 85.82
CA GLN A 287 -78.64 77.09 86.71
C GLN A 287 -78.28 77.88 87.97
N GLU A 288 -79.23 78.65 88.48
CA GLU A 288 -79.10 79.41 89.73
C GLU A 288 -80.09 78.90 90.78
N LYS A 289 -79.59 78.34 91.90
CA LYS A 289 -80.19 78.48 93.25
C LYS A 289 -79.39 77.84 94.40
N VAL A 290 -78.98 78.71 95.32
CA VAL A 290 -79.18 78.61 96.79
C VAL A 290 -78.58 77.41 97.56
N GLY A 291 -77.62 77.73 98.46
CA GLY A 291 -77.33 76.90 99.64
C GLY A 291 -76.02 77.26 100.38
N TYR A 292 -76.14 77.94 101.53
CA TYR A 292 -75.27 77.98 102.74
C TYR A 292 -73.74 77.70 102.63
N ALA A 293 -72.83 78.42 103.32
CA ALA A 293 -72.92 79.63 104.15
C ALA A 293 -71.50 80.12 104.58
N VAL A 294 -71.40 81.35 105.13
CA VAL A 294 -70.23 81.94 105.85
C VAL A 294 -68.93 82.06 105.00
N GLY A 295 -68.31 83.22 104.78
CA GLY A 295 -68.05 84.36 105.68
C GLY A 295 -66.62 84.27 106.26
N PHE A 296 -65.91 85.33 106.62
CA PHE A 296 -66.11 86.78 106.45
C PHE A 296 -65.19 87.26 105.26
N LYS A 297 -65.02 88.52 104.86
CA LYS A 297 -65.41 89.90 105.29
C LYS A 297 -65.56 90.73 103.97
N HIS A 298 -65.52 92.06 103.81
CA HIS A 298 -65.34 93.25 104.65
C HIS A 298 -66.08 94.44 104.00
N SER A 299 -66.40 95.49 104.79
CA SER A 299 -66.86 96.84 104.34
C SER A 299 -68.13 96.88 103.45
N LEU A 300 -69.30 97.29 103.98
CA LEU A 300 -69.74 98.67 104.27
C LEU A 300 -70.44 99.38 103.06
N PHE A 301 -71.78 99.46 103.15
CA PHE A 301 -72.75 100.48 102.65
C PHE A 301 -72.44 101.30 101.36
N GLY A 302 -73.37 101.51 100.41
CA GLY A 302 -74.73 100.99 100.23
C GLY A 302 -75.73 101.99 99.58
N LYS A 303 -76.66 101.49 98.74
CA LYS A 303 -77.78 102.21 98.04
C LYS A 303 -77.37 103.18 96.91
N SER A 304 -78.11 103.37 95.80
CA SER A 304 -79.26 102.62 95.24
C SER A 304 -79.56 102.99 93.77
N ALA A 305 -80.15 102.04 93.01
CA ALA A 305 -81.09 102.26 91.90
C ALA A 305 -80.64 102.99 90.61
N SER A 306 -79.88 102.29 89.76
CA SER A 306 -80.18 102.20 88.31
C SER A 306 -79.51 100.97 87.71
N ARG A 307 -80.25 99.85 87.59
CA ARG A 307 -79.69 98.54 87.23
C ARG A 307 -80.50 97.94 86.09
N LYS A 308 -80.03 98.08 84.84
CA LYS A 308 -80.66 97.47 83.65
C LYS A 308 -79.84 97.42 82.34
N ALA A 309 -78.57 97.84 82.34
CA ALA A 309 -77.74 97.93 81.12
C ALA A 309 -76.58 96.91 81.05
N ASP A 310 -75.97 96.57 82.18
CA ASP A 310 -74.69 95.82 82.18
C ASP A 310 -74.86 94.31 81.95
N GLU A 311 -76.04 93.76 82.22
CA GLU A 311 -76.34 92.33 82.18
C GLU A 311 -76.39 91.75 80.75
N GLU A 312 -76.57 92.60 79.75
CA GLU A 312 -76.57 92.23 78.33
C GLU A 312 -75.16 92.08 77.74
N ARG A 313 -74.13 92.71 78.36
CA ARG A 313 -72.74 92.64 77.87
C ARG A 313 -72.12 91.26 78.09
N ALA A 314 -72.27 90.71 79.29
CA ALA A 314 -71.68 89.43 79.69
C ALA A 314 -72.17 88.22 78.86
N ARG A 315 -73.36 88.33 78.23
CA ARG A 315 -73.90 87.27 77.36
C ARG A 315 -73.28 87.23 75.95
N LYS A 316 -72.54 88.25 75.51
CA LYS A 316 -71.83 88.22 74.22
C LYS A 316 -70.49 87.49 74.31
N GLU A 317 -69.66 87.86 75.27
CA GLU A 317 -68.28 87.35 75.40
C GLU A 317 -68.24 85.82 75.58
N ALA A 318 -69.17 85.26 76.35
CA ALA A 318 -69.29 83.81 76.55
C ALA A 318 -69.69 83.02 75.27
N LYS A 319 -70.27 83.67 74.26
CA LYS A 319 -70.63 83.02 72.99
C LYS A 319 -69.46 82.99 72.00
N GLU A 320 -68.69 84.08 71.95
CA GLU A 320 -67.51 84.21 71.07
C GLU A 320 -66.39 83.21 71.41
N ASP A 321 -66.19 82.85 72.69
CA ASP A 321 -65.17 81.87 73.07
C ASP A 321 -65.55 80.42 72.69
N HIS A 322 -66.85 80.08 72.68
CA HIS A 322 -67.30 78.77 72.24
C HIS A 322 -67.14 78.58 70.72
N GLU A 323 -67.52 79.60 69.94
CA GLU A 323 -67.38 79.59 68.48
C GLU A 323 -65.91 79.47 68.05
N LYS A 324 -64.97 80.12 68.77
CA LYS A 324 -63.51 79.96 68.56
C LYS A 324 -62.99 78.54 68.80
N ARG A 325 -63.55 77.80 69.76
CA ARG A 325 -63.13 76.41 70.04
C ARG A 325 -63.58 75.45 68.95
N GLN A 326 -64.83 75.56 68.47
CA GLN A 326 -65.29 74.80 67.31
C GLN A 326 -64.49 75.10 66.03
N GLN A 327 -64.12 76.36 65.80
CA GLN A 327 -63.24 76.72 64.67
C GLN A 327 -61.85 76.06 64.77
N ASN A 328 -61.23 76.04 65.95
CA ASN A 328 -59.93 75.39 66.15
C ASN A 328 -59.95 73.86 65.99
N GLU A 329 -61.04 73.18 66.38
CA GLU A 329 -61.15 71.72 66.19
C GLU A 329 -61.43 71.35 64.74
N ARG A 330 -62.26 72.13 64.03
CA ARG A 330 -62.45 71.97 62.58
C ARG A 330 -61.14 72.19 61.82
N ALA A 331 -60.44 73.29 62.09
CA ALA A 331 -59.13 73.57 61.49
C ALA A 331 -58.10 72.45 61.70
N ARG A 332 -58.12 71.74 62.84
CA ARG A 332 -57.26 70.56 63.07
C ARG A 332 -57.68 69.32 62.29
N TYR A 333 -58.97 69.13 62.05
CA TYR A 333 -59.47 68.06 61.19
C TYR A 333 -59.14 68.34 59.73
N ASP A 334 -59.36 69.58 59.28
CA ASP A 334 -59.00 70.08 57.96
C ASP A 334 -57.49 69.93 57.72
N GLU A 335 -56.64 70.39 58.65
CA GLU A 335 -55.17 70.24 58.60
C GLU A 335 -54.72 68.75 58.53
N LYS A 336 -55.43 67.85 59.23
CA LYS A 336 -55.13 66.40 59.20
C LYS A 336 -55.55 65.76 57.88
N LEU A 337 -56.73 66.12 57.36
CA LEU A 337 -57.23 65.66 56.07
C LEU A 337 -56.35 66.18 54.93
N GLU A 338 -55.95 67.46 54.98
CA GLU A 338 -55.05 68.08 54.01
C GLU A 338 -53.68 67.40 54.02
N LYS A 339 -53.11 67.06 55.20
CA LYS A 339 -51.85 66.29 55.28
C LYS A 339 -51.99 64.87 54.72
N LEU A 340 -53.14 64.21 54.88
CA LEU A 340 -53.39 62.90 54.27
C LEU A 340 -53.54 63.00 52.75
N LEU A 341 -54.23 64.02 52.23
CA LEU A 341 -54.33 64.31 50.81
C LEU A 341 -52.96 64.64 50.21
N GLN A 342 -52.18 65.52 50.85
CA GLN A 342 -50.80 65.83 50.45
C GLN A 342 -49.91 64.58 50.44
N LYS A 343 -50.05 63.68 51.43
CA LYS A 343 -49.32 62.39 51.47
C LYS A 343 -49.75 61.44 50.33
N ARG A 344 -51.05 61.18 50.16
CA ARG A 344 -51.59 60.35 49.04
C ARG A 344 -51.19 60.94 47.69
N GLN A 345 -51.19 62.26 47.53
CA GLN A 345 -50.81 62.93 46.29
C GLN A 345 -49.30 62.88 46.03
N HIS A 346 -48.46 62.96 47.08
CA HIS A 346 -47.03 62.71 46.96
C HIS A 346 -46.74 61.24 46.59
N GLU A 347 -47.41 60.28 47.23
CA GLU A 347 -47.30 58.85 46.93
C GLU A 347 -47.77 58.52 45.50
N LEU A 348 -48.87 59.12 45.04
CA LEU A 348 -49.36 59.00 43.66
C LEU A 348 -48.38 59.62 42.65
N ASN A 349 -47.76 60.75 42.98
CA ASN A 349 -46.76 61.39 42.12
C ASN A 349 -45.47 60.55 42.03
N VAL A 350 -44.97 60.01 43.16
CA VAL A 350 -43.82 59.08 43.18
C VAL A 350 -44.15 57.82 42.37
N ALA A 351 -45.33 57.24 42.54
CA ALA A 351 -45.76 56.08 41.74
C ALA A 351 -45.86 56.40 40.24
N LYS A 352 -46.26 57.63 39.87
CA LYS A 352 -46.28 58.10 38.46
C LYS A 352 -44.87 58.33 37.91
N GLU A 353 -43.95 58.89 38.70
CA GLU A 353 -42.55 59.06 38.30
C GLU A 353 -41.85 57.69 38.14
N GLU A 354 -42.00 56.77 39.09
CA GLU A 354 -41.49 55.39 38.97
C GLU A 354 -42.07 54.66 37.76
N ALA A 355 -43.37 54.77 37.50
CA ALA A 355 -44.00 54.13 36.35
C ALA A 355 -43.52 54.73 35.02
N GLN A 356 -43.30 56.04 34.96
CA GLN A 356 -42.72 56.71 33.79
C GLN A 356 -41.24 56.38 33.59
N GLU A 357 -40.46 56.19 34.65
CA GLU A 357 -39.07 55.72 34.57
C GLU A 357 -38.99 54.25 34.10
N ARG A 358 -39.86 53.38 34.62
CA ARG A 358 -40.02 52.00 34.13
C ARG A 358 -40.42 51.97 32.66
N LEU A 359 -41.40 52.79 32.23
CA LEU A 359 -41.80 52.89 30.82
C LEU A 359 -40.65 53.36 29.91
N LYS A 360 -39.85 54.37 30.31
CA LYS A 360 -38.65 54.79 29.57
C LYS A 360 -37.60 53.67 29.50
N THR A 361 -37.43 52.91 30.58
CA THR A 361 -36.47 51.79 30.65
C THR A 361 -36.91 50.61 29.77
N ALA A 362 -38.20 50.29 29.76
CA ALA A 362 -38.76 49.27 28.88
C ALA A 362 -38.71 49.71 27.41
N GLN A 363 -39.00 50.98 27.11
CA GLN A 363 -38.91 51.52 25.75
C GLN A 363 -37.47 51.50 25.21
N THR A 364 -36.49 51.97 25.98
CA THR A 364 -35.07 51.96 25.55
C THR A 364 -34.53 50.53 25.42
N THR A 365 -34.99 49.60 26.27
CA THR A 365 -34.72 48.16 26.12
C THR A 365 -35.32 47.61 24.83
N PHE A 366 -36.59 47.91 24.51
CA PHE A 366 -37.25 47.50 23.27
C PHE A 366 -36.54 48.06 22.03
N GLU A 367 -36.22 49.36 22.00
CA GLU A 367 -35.49 50.00 20.90
C GLU A 367 -34.06 49.41 20.72
N MET A 368 -33.37 49.09 21.80
CA MET A 368 -32.07 48.40 21.76
C MET A 368 -32.20 46.98 21.20
N VAL A 369 -33.22 46.21 21.59
CA VAL A 369 -33.40 44.84 21.07
C VAL A 369 -33.89 44.88 19.62
N GLN A 370 -34.73 45.85 19.24
CA GLN A 370 -35.16 46.06 17.86
C GLN A 370 -33.99 46.39 16.94
N THR A 371 -33.11 47.33 17.34
CA THR A 371 -31.92 47.68 16.56
C THR A 371 -30.92 46.52 16.46
N LYS A 372 -30.74 45.73 17.53
CA LYS A 372 -29.98 44.46 17.48
C LYS A 372 -30.60 43.44 16.53
N LEU A 373 -31.92 43.27 16.54
CA LEU A 373 -32.62 42.34 15.66
C LEU A 373 -32.52 42.77 14.19
N GLU A 374 -32.71 44.06 13.86
CA GLU A 374 -32.51 44.53 12.49
C GLU A 374 -31.05 44.40 12.04
N HIS A 375 -30.07 44.64 12.92
CA HIS A 375 -28.67 44.37 12.59
C HIS A 375 -28.45 42.88 12.28
N ALA A 376 -28.89 41.96 13.15
CA ALA A 376 -28.78 40.52 12.93
C ALA A 376 -29.57 40.03 11.70
N LYS A 377 -30.72 40.64 11.38
CA LYS A 377 -31.45 40.39 10.13
C LYS A 377 -30.65 40.84 8.91
N THR A 378 -30.01 42.02 8.94
CA THR A 378 -29.15 42.47 7.84
C THR A 378 -27.91 41.58 7.70
N GLU A 379 -27.27 41.18 8.80
CA GLU A 379 -26.17 40.21 8.76
C GLU A 379 -26.64 38.86 8.19
N LEU A 380 -27.78 38.34 8.62
CA LEU A 380 -28.36 37.11 8.07
C LEU A 380 -28.77 37.26 6.60
N SER A 381 -29.21 38.44 6.15
CA SER A 381 -29.55 38.69 4.75
C SER A 381 -28.29 38.73 3.87
N VAL A 382 -27.26 39.46 4.29
CA VAL A 382 -25.95 39.48 3.63
C VAL A 382 -25.32 38.08 3.64
N THR A 383 -25.38 37.37 4.77
CA THR A 383 -24.91 35.97 4.90
C THR A 383 -25.73 35.02 4.03
N LYS A 384 -27.02 35.27 3.80
CA LYS A 384 -27.87 34.49 2.87
C LYS A 384 -27.55 34.76 1.41
N GLU A 385 -27.23 35.99 1.04
CA GLU A 385 -26.85 36.36 -0.34
C GLU A 385 -25.43 35.87 -0.66
N GLN A 386 -24.50 36.05 0.28
CA GLN A 386 -23.19 35.40 0.26
C GLN A 386 -23.30 33.88 0.26
N HIS A 387 -24.28 33.29 0.98
CA HIS A 387 -24.55 31.86 0.89
C HIS A 387 -25.18 31.46 -0.44
N LEU A 388 -26.01 32.29 -1.09
CA LEU A 388 -26.55 31.96 -2.40
C LEU A 388 -25.44 31.92 -3.45
N GLN A 389 -24.52 32.89 -3.42
CA GLN A 389 -23.30 32.87 -4.23
C GLN A 389 -22.41 31.67 -3.87
N ALA A 390 -22.06 31.51 -2.60
CA ALA A 390 -21.26 30.38 -2.14
C ALA A 390 -21.95 29.02 -2.34
N LYS A 391 -23.27 28.98 -2.54
CA LYS A 391 -24.01 27.78 -2.92
C LYS A 391 -23.82 27.48 -4.41
N LEU A 392 -23.88 28.47 -5.30
CA LEU A 392 -23.51 28.26 -6.70
C LEU A 392 -22.05 27.79 -6.82
N ASP A 393 -21.16 28.38 -6.02
CA ASP A 393 -19.76 27.96 -5.91
C ASP A 393 -19.59 26.58 -5.25
N LEU A 394 -20.55 26.15 -4.40
CA LEU A 394 -20.57 24.84 -3.74
C LEU A 394 -21.21 23.74 -4.60
N ASP A 395 -22.22 24.06 -5.41
CA ASP A 395 -22.78 23.15 -6.42
C ASP A 395 -21.69 22.87 -7.49
N ALA A 396 -20.92 23.89 -7.88
CA ALA A 396 -19.69 23.73 -8.66
C ALA A 396 -18.60 22.94 -7.90
N SER A 397 -18.36 23.25 -6.62
CA SER A 397 -17.39 22.50 -5.80
C SER A 397 -17.83 21.06 -5.51
N GLN A 398 -19.12 20.73 -5.64
CA GLN A 398 -19.62 19.36 -5.53
C GLN A 398 -19.34 18.59 -6.83
N ALA A 399 -19.52 19.21 -8.01
CA ALA A 399 -19.06 18.63 -9.27
C ALA A 399 -17.52 18.40 -9.27
N ASP A 400 -16.73 19.35 -8.73
CA ASP A 400 -15.30 19.16 -8.46
C ASP A 400 -15.06 17.96 -7.52
N LEU A 401 -15.78 17.87 -6.40
CA LEU A 401 -15.62 16.78 -5.41
C LEU A 401 -15.96 15.41 -6.00
N GLU A 402 -17.01 15.31 -6.83
CA GLU A 402 -17.40 14.08 -7.51
C GLU A 402 -16.36 13.69 -8.58
N ALA A 403 -15.82 14.66 -9.34
CA ALA A 403 -14.72 14.42 -10.27
C ALA A 403 -13.44 13.95 -9.56
N LEU A 404 -13.03 14.61 -8.47
CA LEU A 404 -11.87 14.25 -7.66
C LEU A 404 -12.05 12.91 -6.93
N ALA A 405 -13.28 12.55 -6.54
CA ALA A 405 -13.60 11.25 -5.97
C ALA A 405 -13.49 10.13 -7.01
N ASN A 406 -13.95 10.36 -8.24
CA ASN A 406 -13.80 9.42 -9.36
C ASN A 406 -12.31 9.24 -9.73
N GLU A 407 -11.54 10.33 -9.85
CA GLU A 407 -10.08 10.28 -10.06
C GLU A 407 -9.37 9.50 -8.95
N LYS A 408 -9.78 9.67 -7.68
CA LYS A 408 -9.23 8.92 -6.54
C LYS A 408 -9.49 7.41 -6.62
N ILE A 409 -10.62 6.99 -7.21
CA ILE A 409 -10.92 5.58 -7.47
C ILE A 409 -10.04 5.07 -8.61
N GLU A 410 -9.94 5.80 -9.72
CA GLU A 410 -9.07 5.43 -10.86
C GLU A 410 -7.60 5.28 -10.43
N LEU A 411 -7.07 6.23 -9.65
CA LEU A 411 -5.71 6.18 -9.08
C LEU A 411 -5.49 4.96 -8.17
N LYS A 412 -6.52 4.49 -7.46
CA LYS A 412 -6.45 3.28 -6.62
C LYS A 412 -6.33 2.02 -7.48
N ASP A 413 -7.11 1.93 -8.55
CA ASP A 413 -7.11 0.75 -9.43
C ASP A 413 -5.83 0.70 -10.29
N ILE A 414 -5.31 1.87 -10.70
CA ILE A 414 -3.97 2.03 -11.29
C ILE A 414 -2.88 1.52 -10.32
N LEU A 415 -2.93 1.92 -9.04
CA LEU A 415 -1.96 1.44 -8.04
C LEU A 415 -2.00 -0.08 -7.85
N ALA A 416 -3.19 -0.69 -7.79
CA ALA A 416 -3.34 -2.14 -7.68
C ALA A 416 -2.74 -2.88 -8.89
N ILE A 417 -2.88 -2.34 -10.10
CA ILE A 417 -2.25 -2.88 -11.32
C ILE A 417 -0.73 -2.77 -11.26
N ILE A 418 -0.19 -1.63 -10.82
CA ILE A 418 1.26 -1.41 -10.68
C ILE A 418 1.84 -2.35 -9.61
N GLU A 419 1.20 -2.49 -8.45
CA GLU A 419 1.63 -3.39 -7.37
C GLU A 419 1.63 -4.86 -7.79
N SER A 420 0.58 -5.30 -8.51
CA SER A 420 0.52 -6.64 -9.10
C SER A 420 1.65 -6.86 -10.13
N SER A 421 1.94 -5.83 -10.94
CA SER A 421 3.01 -5.87 -11.95
C SER A 421 4.40 -5.93 -11.31
N ILE A 422 4.70 -5.10 -10.31
CA ILE A 422 5.96 -5.10 -9.56
C ILE A 422 6.16 -6.44 -8.84
N LYS A 423 5.13 -6.97 -8.20
CA LYS A 423 5.17 -8.29 -7.56
C LYS A 423 5.49 -9.39 -8.58
N SER A 424 4.83 -9.37 -9.73
CA SER A 424 5.06 -10.32 -10.81
C SER A 424 6.50 -10.21 -11.33
N LEU A 425 6.96 -9.01 -11.70
CA LEU A 425 8.33 -8.78 -12.18
C LEU A 425 9.39 -9.23 -11.15
N LYS A 426 9.18 -8.98 -9.85
CA LYS A 426 10.07 -9.46 -8.78
C LYS A 426 10.13 -10.99 -8.69
N GLN A 427 9.00 -11.68 -8.88
CA GLN A 427 8.97 -13.15 -8.93
C GLN A 427 9.63 -13.68 -10.21
N MET A 428 9.37 -13.04 -11.36
CA MET A 428 9.99 -13.39 -12.63
C MET A 428 11.52 -13.23 -12.57
N LYS A 429 12.00 -12.15 -11.93
CA LYS A 429 13.43 -11.90 -11.71
C LYS A 429 14.09 -13.11 -11.03
N GLN A 430 13.55 -13.57 -9.90
CA GLN A 430 14.12 -14.72 -9.17
C GLN A 430 14.18 -15.98 -10.05
N TYR A 431 13.08 -16.34 -10.72
CA TYR A 431 13.09 -17.53 -11.56
C TYR A 431 13.99 -17.40 -12.80
N VAL A 432 14.24 -16.18 -13.28
CA VAL A 432 15.23 -15.91 -14.34
C VAL A 432 16.66 -15.91 -13.81
N ASP A 433 16.91 -15.43 -12.58
CA ASP A 433 18.20 -15.54 -11.89
C ASP A 433 18.58 -17.03 -11.69
N ASP A 434 17.64 -17.86 -11.22
CA ASP A 434 17.82 -19.30 -11.04
C ASP A 434 18.22 -20.00 -12.36
N MET A 435 17.57 -19.61 -13.47
CA MET A 435 17.89 -20.12 -14.82
C MET A 435 19.23 -19.60 -15.34
N CYS A 436 19.57 -18.33 -15.07
CA CYS A 436 20.89 -17.75 -15.36
C CYS A 436 22.02 -18.51 -14.65
N GLU A 437 21.79 -18.95 -13.41
CA GLU A 437 22.76 -19.77 -12.67
C GLU A 437 22.97 -21.14 -13.32
N PHE A 438 21.89 -21.86 -13.68
CA PHE A 438 22.00 -23.12 -14.43
C PHE A 438 22.78 -22.98 -15.76
N PHE A 439 22.48 -21.96 -16.57
CA PHE A 439 23.20 -21.77 -17.84
C PHE A 439 24.65 -21.32 -17.63
N LYS A 440 24.95 -20.63 -16.52
CA LYS A 440 26.32 -20.32 -16.08
C LYS A 440 27.07 -21.58 -15.66
N GLU A 441 26.47 -22.49 -14.88
CA GLU A 441 27.07 -23.80 -14.54
C GLU A 441 27.42 -24.59 -15.80
N VAL A 442 26.47 -24.76 -16.73
CA VAL A 442 26.70 -25.49 -17.99
C VAL A 442 27.78 -24.81 -18.83
N SER A 443 27.77 -23.48 -18.94
CA SER A 443 28.81 -22.75 -19.67
C SER A 443 30.19 -22.88 -19.00
N THR A 444 30.25 -22.95 -17.67
CA THR A 444 31.50 -23.15 -16.92
C THR A 444 32.03 -24.57 -17.11
N GLU A 445 31.20 -25.61 -17.06
CA GLU A 445 31.64 -26.99 -17.29
C GLU A 445 32.04 -27.24 -18.76
N VAL A 446 31.36 -26.62 -19.73
CA VAL A 446 31.81 -26.57 -21.13
C VAL A 446 33.18 -25.91 -21.23
N GLN A 447 33.36 -24.68 -20.71
CA GLN A 447 34.64 -23.97 -20.79
C GLN A 447 35.78 -24.76 -20.11
N ASN A 448 35.53 -25.30 -18.92
CA ASN A 448 36.49 -26.15 -18.18
C ASN A 448 36.87 -27.43 -18.93
N THR A 449 35.94 -28.00 -19.72
CA THR A 449 36.18 -29.20 -20.52
C THR A 449 37.03 -28.88 -21.76
N MET A 450 36.77 -27.76 -22.42
CA MET A 450 37.50 -27.35 -23.63
C MET A 450 38.91 -26.83 -23.29
N ASP A 451 39.02 -25.89 -22.36
CA ASP A 451 40.30 -25.26 -22.02
C ASP A 451 41.18 -26.16 -21.13
N GLY A 452 40.57 -27.16 -20.48
CA GLY A 452 41.23 -28.16 -19.63
C GLY A 452 41.54 -29.46 -20.38
N PRO A 453 40.69 -30.51 -20.25
CA PRO A 453 40.88 -31.81 -20.92
C PRO A 453 41.14 -31.74 -22.42
N MET A 454 40.37 -30.99 -23.23
CA MET A 454 40.54 -30.99 -24.68
C MET A 454 41.86 -30.32 -25.10
N HIS A 455 42.14 -29.12 -24.60
CA HIS A 455 43.42 -28.47 -24.89
C HIS A 455 44.62 -29.32 -24.47
N LYS A 456 44.53 -30.05 -23.35
CA LYS A 456 45.57 -31.02 -22.91
C LYS A 456 45.66 -32.28 -23.76
N PHE A 457 44.57 -32.71 -24.39
CA PHE A 457 44.56 -33.81 -25.35
C PHE A 457 45.24 -33.39 -26.66
N LEU A 458 44.77 -32.31 -27.29
CA LEU A 458 45.32 -31.76 -28.53
C LEU A 458 46.81 -31.41 -28.40
N THR A 459 47.20 -30.73 -27.31
CA THR A 459 48.60 -30.35 -27.07
C THR A 459 49.53 -31.56 -26.90
N LYS A 460 49.04 -32.72 -26.44
CA LYS A 460 49.85 -33.94 -26.39
C LYS A 460 50.09 -34.53 -27.78
N ILE A 461 49.11 -34.46 -28.68
CA ILE A 461 49.27 -34.89 -30.08
C ILE A 461 50.27 -33.96 -30.80
N ASP A 462 50.10 -32.64 -30.68
CA ASP A 462 51.06 -31.64 -31.22
C ASP A 462 52.48 -31.89 -30.72
N ASN A 463 52.66 -32.12 -29.41
CA ASN A 463 53.98 -32.38 -28.83
C ASN A 463 54.61 -33.70 -29.33
N ALA A 464 53.82 -34.76 -29.53
CA ALA A 464 54.29 -36.02 -30.09
C ALA A 464 54.66 -35.89 -31.58
N ALA A 465 53.88 -35.13 -32.35
CA ALA A 465 54.19 -34.79 -33.75
C ALA A 465 55.49 -33.99 -33.85
N ILE A 466 55.69 -32.98 -32.98
CA ILE A 466 56.91 -32.17 -32.92
C ILE A 466 58.12 -33.01 -32.48
N ALA A 467 57.97 -33.91 -31.50
CA ALA A 467 59.02 -34.86 -31.11
C ALA A 467 59.39 -35.83 -32.25
N SER A 468 58.43 -36.15 -33.13
CA SER A 468 58.62 -36.91 -34.37
C SER A 468 59.21 -36.07 -35.52
N GLY A 469 59.61 -34.81 -35.28
CA GLY A 469 60.25 -33.93 -36.25
C GLY A 469 59.30 -33.04 -37.07
N ASN A 470 58.00 -33.07 -36.81
CA ASN A 470 57.02 -32.27 -37.56
C ASN A 470 56.98 -30.80 -37.12
N ARG A 471 56.58 -29.92 -38.03
CA ARG A 471 56.27 -28.51 -37.69
C ARG A 471 54.86 -28.43 -37.11
N LYS A 472 54.68 -27.60 -36.08
CA LYS A 472 53.41 -27.42 -35.35
C LYS A 472 52.19 -27.12 -36.25
N ASP A 473 52.42 -26.42 -37.35
CA ASP A 473 51.38 -25.97 -38.29
C ASP A 473 51.40 -26.75 -39.62
N SER A 474 52.00 -27.95 -39.62
CA SER A 474 52.01 -28.84 -40.78
C SER A 474 50.65 -29.49 -41.00
N ARG A 475 50.12 -29.41 -42.23
CA ARG A 475 48.89 -30.12 -42.64
C ARG A 475 49.07 -31.65 -42.79
N LYS A 476 50.30 -32.15 -42.71
CA LYS A 476 50.63 -33.57 -42.71
C LYS A 476 51.57 -33.88 -41.56
N ILE A 477 51.37 -35.02 -40.92
CA ILE A 477 52.20 -35.48 -39.79
C ILE A 477 52.93 -36.75 -40.24
N GLU A 478 54.22 -36.65 -40.50
CA GLU A 478 55.02 -37.77 -41.03
C GLU A 478 55.81 -38.45 -39.90
N ASN A 479 55.98 -39.77 -39.97
CA ASN A 479 56.77 -40.57 -39.01
C ASN A 479 56.28 -40.46 -37.56
N LEU A 480 54.95 -40.36 -37.33
CA LEU A 480 54.38 -40.10 -36.00
C LEU A 480 54.65 -41.26 -35.02
N ASN A 481 55.65 -41.10 -34.17
CA ASN A 481 56.07 -42.11 -33.21
C ASN A 481 55.66 -41.69 -31.79
N VAL A 482 54.48 -42.13 -31.36
CA VAL A 482 54.01 -41.97 -29.98
C VAL A 482 54.50 -43.13 -29.14
N ASP A 483 55.43 -42.89 -28.20
CA ASP A 483 55.92 -43.94 -27.31
C ASP A 483 54.81 -44.48 -26.39
N GLN A 484 55.02 -45.69 -25.87
CA GLN A 484 54.01 -46.43 -25.09
C GLN A 484 53.55 -45.72 -23.79
N VAL A 485 54.39 -44.89 -23.18
CA VAL A 485 54.01 -44.10 -22.00
C VAL A 485 53.13 -42.93 -22.42
N ASN A 486 53.46 -42.27 -23.52
CA ASN A 486 52.64 -41.21 -24.10
C ASN A 486 51.31 -41.74 -24.67
N LYS A 487 51.28 -42.91 -25.34
CA LYS A 487 50.02 -43.57 -25.76
C LYS A 487 49.07 -43.81 -24.60
N GLY A 488 49.56 -44.45 -23.52
CA GLY A 488 48.76 -44.69 -22.31
C GLY A 488 48.20 -43.42 -21.67
N GLN A 489 48.99 -42.34 -21.66
CA GLN A 489 48.57 -41.03 -21.16
C GLN A 489 47.61 -40.28 -22.11
N LEU A 490 47.68 -40.53 -23.41
CA LEU A 490 46.89 -39.87 -24.44
C LEU A 490 45.49 -40.46 -24.50
N ALA A 491 45.38 -41.79 -24.50
CA ALA A 491 44.11 -42.50 -24.33
C ALA A 491 43.41 -42.12 -23.01
N GLN A 492 44.15 -41.99 -21.89
CA GLN A 492 43.56 -41.52 -20.64
C GLN A 492 43.02 -40.08 -20.72
N ALA A 493 43.65 -39.20 -21.52
CA ALA A 493 43.14 -37.85 -21.75
C ALA A 493 41.88 -37.85 -22.62
N ALA A 494 41.87 -38.64 -23.69
CA ALA A 494 40.73 -38.82 -24.58
C ALA A 494 39.50 -39.38 -23.85
N LEU A 495 39.65 -40.48 -23.11
CA LEU A 495 38.58 -41.10 -22.33
C LEU A 495 38.02 -40.16 -21.25
N ARG A 496 38.84 -39.25 -20.70
CA ARG A 496 38.36 -38.21 -19.79
C ARG A 496 37.59 -37.11 -20.51
N LEU A 497 38.08 -36.67 -21.67
CA LEU A 497 37.38 -35.68 -22.51
C LEU A 497 36.02 -36.21 -22.94
N GLN A 498 35.97 -37.44 -23.47
CA GLN A 498 34.76 -38.09 -23.91
C GLN A 498 33.75 -38.20 -22.77
N GLY A 499 34.16 -38.70 -21.60
CA GLY A 499 33.25 -38.81 -20.45
C GLY A 499 32.61 -37.47 -20.05
N LYS A 500 33.38 -36.37 -20.03
CA LYS A 500 32.82 -35.03 -19.75
C LYS A 500 31.92 -34.51 -20.87
N LEU A 501 32.28 -34.71 -22.14
CA LEU A 501 31.45 -34.29 -23.27
C LEU A 501 30.13 -35.09 -23.35
N SER A 502 30.14 -36.39 -23.05
CA SER A 502 28.91 -37.19 -22.97
C SER A 502 27.96 -36.67 -21.88
N ILE A 503 28.48 -36.25 -20.72
CA ILE A 503 27.68 -35.57 -19.68
C ILE A 503 27.08 -34.27 -20.21
N ILE A 504 27.86 -33.42 -20.88
CA ILE A 504 27.38 -32.16 -21.49
C ILE A 504 26.25 -32.45 -22.52
N GLY A 505 26.40 -33.50 -23.32
CA GLY A 505 25.40 -33.94 -24.29
C GLY A 505 24.10 -34.45 -23.66
N ASP A 506 24.20 -35.30 -22.64
CA ASP A 506 23.03 -35.79 -21.88
C ASP A 506 22.32 -34.64 -21.15
N VAL A 507 23.05 -33.69 -20.53
CA VAL A 507 22.48 -32.48 -19.89
C VAL A 507 21.65 -31.66 -20.86
N ALA A 508 22.23 -31.36 -22.02
CA ALA A 508 21.54 -30.63 -23.06
C ALA A 508 20.34 -31.43 -23.60
N GLY A 509 20.43 -32.76 -23.64
CA GLY A 509 19.31 -33.68 -23.91
C GLY A 509 18.21 -33.66 -22.84
N VAL A 510 18.54 -33.57 -21.56
CA VAL A 510 17.60 -33.41 -20.44
C VAL A 510 16.88 -32.07 -20.55
N TYR A 511 17.59 -30.98 -20.82
CA TYR A 511 16.98 -29.67 -21.08
C TYR A 511 16.02 -29.71 -22.27
N VAL A 512 16.45 -30.27 -23.42
CA VAL A 512 15.59 -30.39 -24.61
C VAL A 512 14.36 -31.25 -24.34
N SER A 513 14.46 -32.27 -23.48
CA SER A 513 13.32 -33.12 -23.08
C SER A 513 12.33 -32.34 -22.20
N ILE A 514 12.82 -31.67 -21.16
CA ILE A 514 12.02 -30.78 -20.28
C ILE A 514 11.38 -29.65 -21.09
N SER A 515 12.11 -29.12 -22.07
CA SER A 515 11.62 -28.06 -22.95
C SER A 515 10.48 -28.52 -23.85
N LYS A 516 10.57 -29.71 -24.43
CA LYS A 516 9.52 -30.32 -25.26
C LYS A 516 8.28 -30.73 -24.44
N LEU A 517 8.46 -31.22 -23.22
CA LEU A 517 7.38 -31.75 -22.38
C LEU A 517 6.66 -30.67 -21.54
N TYR A 518 7.40 -29.67 -21.06
CA TYR A 518 6.90 -28.68 -20.10
C TYR A 518 7.05 -27.25 -20.62
N ILE A 519 8.27 -26.76 -20.88
CA ILE A 519 8.50 -25.32 -21.15
C ILE A 519 7.70 -24.83 -22.37
N LYS A 520 7.79 -25.52 -23.51
CA LYS A 520 7.08 -25.11 -24.74
C LYS A 520 5.57 -25.32 -24.65
N PRO A 521 5.04 -26.45 -24.15
CA PRO A 521 3.61 -26.57 -23.85
C PRO A 521 3.08 -25.50 -22.87
N GLY A 522 3.87 -25.11 -21.87
CA GLY A 522 3.54 -24.02 -20.94
C GLY A 522 3.47 -22.66 -21.62
N ILE A 523 4.44 -22.34 -22.50
CA ILE A 523 4.41 -21.11 -23.32
C ILE A 523 3.17 -21.10 -24.23
N ASN A 524 2.87 -22.21 -24.92
CA ASN A 524 1.68 -22.31 -25.75
C ASN A 524 0.37 -22.17 -24.95
N LYS A 525 0.30 -22.73 -23.73
CA LYS A 525 -0.85 -22.56 -22.82
C LYS A 525 -1.00 -21.11 -22.36
N MET A 526 0.10 -20.46 -21.99
CA MET A 526 0.14 -19.03 -21.66
C MET A 526 -0.40 -18.16 -22.82
N GLU A 527 0.00 -18.45 -24.06
CA GLU A 527 -0.50 -17.74 -25.25
C GLU A 527 -2.01 -17.92 -25.45
N GLY A 528 -2.57 -19.10 -25.13
CA GLY A 528 -4.02 -19.32 -25.17
C GLY A 528 -4.80 -18.35 -24.28
N LEU A 529 -4.27 -18.01 -23.10
CA LEU A 529 -4.97 -17.18 -22.10
C LEU A 529 -5.29 -15.76 -22.59
N THR A 530 -4.56 -15.20 -23.56
CA THR A 530 -4.85 -13.85 -24.09
C THR A 530 -6.05 -13.76 -25.02
N TYR A 531 -6.59 -14.90 -25.48
CA TYR A 531 -7.70 -14.96 -26.44
C TYR A 531 -9.05 -15.38 -25.82
N LEU A 532 -9.10 -15.63 -24.51
CA LEU A 532 -10.27 -16.13 -23.80
C LEU A 532 -11.26 -15.01 -23.41
N SER A 533 -12.55 -15.36 -23.30
CA SER A 533 -13.51 -14.48 -22.62
C SER A 533 -13.24 -14.41 -21.12
N HIS A 534 -13.75 -13.36 -20.45
CA HIS A 534 -13.54 -13.14 -19.01
C HIS A 534 -14.05 -14.32 -18.14
N SER A 535 -15.11 -14.99 -18.57
CA SER A 535 -15.67 -16.19 -17.96
C SER A 535 -14.77 -17.43 -18.09
N GLU A 536 -14.21 -17.66 -19.28
CA GLU A 536 -13.33 -18.82 -19.56
C GLU A 536 -11.94 -18.63 -18.94
N TYR A 537 -11.45 -17.38 -18.97
CA TYR A 537 -10.14 -16.99 -18.45
C TYR A 537 -9.93 -17.41 -16.99
N THR A 538 -10.94 -17.22 -16.13
CA THR A 538 -10.80 -17.52 -14.69
C THR A 538 -10.60 -19.02 -14.44
N LEU A 539 -11.27 -19.88 -15.22
CA LEU A 539 -11.12 -21.34 -15.14
C LEU A 539 -9.77 -21.79 -15.71
N GLN A 540 -9.44 -21.39 -16.94
CA GLN A 540 -8.18 -21.82 -17.56
C GLN A 540 -6.94 -21.25 -16.86
N LEU A 541 -7.03 -20.10 -16.20
CA LEU A 541 -5.94 -19.59 -15.35
C LEU A 541 -5.71 -20.50 -14.12
N ALA A 542 -6.77 -21.09 -13.55
CA ALA A 542 -6.64 -22.03 -12.44
C ALA A 542 -6.00 -23.34 -12.91
N GLU A 543 -6.53 -23.95 -13.98
CA GLU A 543 -5.99 -25.16 -14.62
C GLU A 543 -4.51 -24.98 -15.03
N PHE A 544 -4.17 -23.80 -15.57
CA PHE A 544 -2.81 -23.48 -15.98
C PHE A 544 -1.85 -23.32 -14.79
N LYS A 545 -2.29 -22.72 -13.68
CA LYS A 545 -1.49 -22.62 -12.45
C LYS A 545 -1.28 -23.97 -11.79
N GLU A 546 -2.31 -24.81 -11.76
CA GLU A 546 -2.20 -26.20 -11.30
C GLU A 546 -1.23 -26.99 -12.17
N TRP A 547 -1.37 -26.91 -13.50
CA TRP A 547 -0.44 -27.53 -14.44
C TRP A 547 1.01 -27.04 -14.26
N CYS A 548 1.23 -25.75 -14.00
CA CYS A 548 2.55 -25.21 -13.68
C CYS A 548 3.10 -25.78 -12.36
N SER A 549 2.25 -25.96 -11.33
CA SER A 549 2.64 -26.57 -10.05
C SER A 549 3.02 -28.04 -10.21
N ASN A 550 2.21 -28.82 -10.91
CA ASN A 550 2.48 -30.25 -11.16
C ASN A 550 3.75 -30.42 -12.01
N SER A 551 3.97 -29.52 -12.98
CA SER A 551 5.20 -29.50 -13.79
C SER A 551 6.47 -29.24 -12.98
N VAL A 552 6.41 -28.52 -11.84
CA VAL A 552 7.57 -28.33 -10.95
C VAL A 552 8.00 -29.67 -10.34
N GLU A 553 7.06 -30.45 -9.83
CA GLU A 553 7.33 -31.75 -9.21
C GLU A 553 7.76 -32.80 -10.25
N GLU A 554 7.08 -32.83 -11.41
CA GLU A 554 7.43 -33.74 -12.51
C GLU A 554 8.81 -33.46 -13.08
N ILE A 555 9.19 -32.18 -13.28
CA ILE A 555 10.55 -31.81 -13.71
C ILE A 555 11.60 -32.23 -12.67
N GLU A 556 11.33 -32.05 -11.37
CA GLU A 556 12.29 -32.41 -10.34
C GLU A 556 12.49 -33.94 -10.27
N GLY A 557 11.39 -34.72 -10.33
CA GLY A 557 11.43 -36.18 -10.42
C GLY A 557 12.10 -36.70 -11.69
N PHE A 558 11.79 -36.11 -12.85
CA PHE A 558 12.43 -36.43 -14.13
C PHE A 558 13.93 -36.15 -14.09
N SER A 559 14.35 -34.96 -13.63
CA SER A 559 15.75 -34.55 -13.56
C SER A 559 16.57 -35.50 -12.68
N ARG A 560 16.09 -35.78 -11.45
CA ARG A 560 16.73 -36.75 -10.53
C ARG A 560 16.91 -38.14 -11.17
N LYS A 561 15.93 -38.61 -11.94
CA LYS A 561 15.99 -39.89 -12.67
C LYS A 561 17.02 -39.85 -13.80
N GLN A 562 17.09 -38.75 -14.57
CA GLN A 562 18.01 -38.62 -15.68
C GLN A 562 19.47 -38.47 -15.26
N THR A 563 19.78 -37.79 -14.14
CA THR A 563 21.16 -37.69 -13.62
C THR A 563 21.80 -39.08 -13.41
N ARG A 564 21.01 -40.05 -12.93
CA ARG A 564 21.48 -41.45 -12.82
C ARG A 564 21.72 -42.10 -14.17
N ILE A 565 20.75 -41.99 -15.10
CA ILE A 565 20.83 -42.56 -16.45
C ILE A 565 22.04 -42.00 -17.21
N MET A 566 22.33 -40.70 -17.06
CA MET A 566 23.50 -40.02 -17.62
C MET A 566 24.82 -40.59 -17.11
N ILE A 567 24.93 -40.84 -15.80
CA ILE A 567 26.14 -41.44 -15.20
C ILE A 567 26.35 -42.87 -15.73
N ASP A 568 25.28 -43.66 -15.83
CA ASP A 568 25.32 -45.01 -16.38
C ASP A 568 25.69 -45.00 -17.89
N ARG A 569 25.14 -44.06 -18.67
CA ARG A 569 25.47 -43.85 -20.11
C ARG A 569 26.91 -43.42 -20.33
N MET A 570 27.39 -42.40 -19.62
CA MET A 570 28.78 -41.95 -19.67
C MET A 570 29.72 -43.12 -19.37
N ALA A 571 29.40 -43.92 -18.34
CA ALA A 571 30.18 -45.11 -18.00
C ALA A 571 30.09 -46.22 -19.07
N ILE A 572 29.04 -46.28 -19.89
CA ILE A 572 28.95 -47.21 -21.04
C ILE A 572 29.78 -46.70 -22.22
N GLY A 573 29.64 -45.43 -22.62
CA GLY A 573 30.38 -44.82 -23.73
C GLY A 573 31.90 -44.83 -23.50
N VAL A 574 32.35 -44.41 -22.32
CA VAL A 574 33.77 -44.48 -21.92
C VAL A 574 34.30 -45.91 -21.88
N ARG A 575 33.45 -46.93 -21.66
CA ARG A 575 33.82 -48.35 -21.80
C ARG A 575 33.71 -48.88 -23.23
N ALA A 576 32.99 -48.22 -24.14
CA ALA A 576 32.91 -48.61 -25.55
C ALA A 576 34.24 -48.28 -26.23
N VAL A 577 34.62 -47.00 -26.27
CA VAL A 577 35.89 -46.55 -26.88
C VAL A 577 37.12 -47.16 -26.19
N ALA A 578 37.08 -47.35 -24.86
CA ALA A 578 38.16 -48.06 -24.16
C ALA A 578 38.27 -49.56 -24.50
N ARG A 579 37.25 -50.19 -25.11
CA ARG A 579 37.36 -51.55 -25.69
C ARG A 579 37.79 -51.49 -27.16
N GLU A 580 37.21 -50.56 -27.91
CA GLU A 580 37.37 -50.36 -29.35
C GLU A 580 38.81 -49.97 -29.71
N THR A 581 39.24 -48.76 -29.34
CA THR A 581 40.61 -48.25 -29.55
C THR A 581 41.70 -49.20 -29.03
N LEU A 582 41.47 -49.83 -27.88
CA LEU A 582 42.50 -50.53 -27.14
C LEU A 582 42.46 -52.05 -27.33
N ALA A 583 41.46 -52.61 -28.03
CA ALA A 583 41.22 -54.05 -28.10
C ALA A 583 41.28 -54.76 -26.72
N ILE A 584 40.70 -54.14 -25.69
CA ILE A 584 40.65 -54.73 -24.34
C ILE A 584 39.57 -55.81 -24.32
N GLU A 585 39.99 -57.07 -24.32
CA GLU A 585 39.11 -58.23 -24.21
C GLU A 585 38.21 -58.13 -22.96
N SER A 586 36.94 -58.53 -23.12
CA SER A 586 35.94 -58.41 -22.07
C SER A 586 36.15 -59.43 -20.95
N SER A 587 36.96 -59.05 -19.95
CA SER A 587 36.91 -59.65 -18.62
C SER A 587 35.55 -59.31 -17.99
N THR A 588 34.65 -60.29 -17.95
CA THR A 588 33.28 -60.22 -17.40
C THR A 588 33.26 -60.10 -15.89
#